data_AF-A0ABC8R1L5-F1
#
_entry.id   AF-A0ABC8R1L5-F1
#
_cell.length_a   1.000
_cell.length_b   1.000
_cell.length_c   1.000
_cell.angle_alpha   90.00
_cell.angle_beta   90.00
_cell.angle_gamma   90.00
#
_symmetry.space_group_name_H-M   'P 1'
#
loop_
_entity.id
_entity.type
_entity.pdbx_description
1 polymer ?
#
loop_
_entity_poly.entity_id
_entity_poly.type
_entity_poly.pdbx_seq_one_letter_code
_entity_poly.pdbx_strand_id
1 'polypeptide(L)'
;MALSFYCYASFKTRLQVTAQLNHGNNKGLEKVKNLVTKTGVPSITTSPHESLQRGNWVKLICGASFEDVVDIRNLSLVYTLAGVDCIDCAADASVVSAVNEGIEAAIGIVPVRRPWVMISVNDDEDLHFRKAEFDPNDCPPDCSRPCEIVCPANAISLENTSSLVKGGVVTERCYGCGRCFPVCPYDRIRTNTYVRDATATAELLKRDDVDAVEIHTSGRRTAMFEELWNGLGDSVSYLRLVAVSNVDH
;
A
#
# COMPACT_ATOMS: atom_id res chain seq x y z
N MET A 1 18.11 -23.32 23.31
CA MET A 1 18.89 -23.34 22.05
C MET A 1 18.23 -22.36 21.09
N ALA A 2 18.80 -21.16 20.93
CA ALA A 2 18.26 -20.12 20.08
C ALA A 2 18.95 -20.19 18.72
N LEU A 3 18.18 -20.46 17.66
CA LEU A 3 18.67 -20.41 16.28
C LEU A 3 18.54 -18.96 15.79
N SER A 4 19.67 -18.24 15.73
CA SER A 4 19.72 -16.94 15.06
C SER A 4 19.83 -17.17 13.55
N PHE A 5 18.84 -16.73 12.79
CA PHE A 5 18.97 -16.61 11.33
C PHE A 5 19.54 -15.23 10.99
N TYR A 6 20.78 -15.20 10.50
CA TYR A 6 21.38 -14.02 9.89
C TYR A 6 21.15 -14.08 8.37
N CYS A 7 20.21 -13.29 7.86
CA CYS A 7 20.12 -13.03 6.43
C CYS A 7 21.09 -11.90 6.07
N TYR A 8 22.27 -12.25 5.56
CA TYR A 8 23.18 -11.30 4.90
C TYR A 8 22.78 -11.14 3.43
N ALA A 9 22.00 -10.10 3.12
CA ALA A 9 21.91 -9.59 1.75
C ALA A 9 22.86 -8.39 1.62
N SER A 10 24.14 -8.67 1.32
CA SER A 10 25.12 -7.61 1.02
C SER A 10 24.92 -7.13 -0.42
N PHE A 11 24.02 -6.17 -0.65
CA PHE A 11 24.06 -5.37 -1.87
C PHE A 11 25.10 -4.26 -1.72
N LYS A 12 26.16 -4.31 -2.54
CA LYS A 12 27.13 -3.22 -2.64
C LYS A 12 26.43 -1.98 -3.19
N THR A 13 26.26 -0.97 -2.35
CA THR A 13 25.78 0.36 -2.71
C THR A 13 26.81 1.07 -3.59
N ARG A 14 26.55 1.17 -4.90
CA ARG A 14 27.03 2.29 -5.72
C ARG A 14 26.29 2.35 -7.04
N LEU A 15 25.29 3.22 -7.10
CA LEU A 15 24.91 4.00 -8.28
C LEU A 15 23.81 4.98 -7.83
N GLN A 16 24.21 6.19 -7.42
CA GLN A 16 23.31 7.33 -7.46
C GLN A 16 23.04 7.61 -8.94
N VAL A 17 21.90 7.11 -9.44
CA VAL A 17 21.36 7.54 -10.73
C VAL A 17 20.25 8.53 -10.42
N THR A 18 20.59 9.82 -10.44
CA THR A 18 19.62 10.90 -10.59
C THR A 18 19.02 10.78 -11.99
N ALA A 19 17.96 10.00 -12.14
CA ALA A 19 17.18 9.96 -13.37
C ALA A 19 16.18 11.12 -13.36
N GLN A 20 16.49 12.19 -14.11
CA GLN A 20 15.50 13.18 -14.50
C GLN A 20 14.44 12.49 -15.38
N LEU A 21 13.22 12.38 -14.86
CA LEU A 21 12.08 11.80 -15.56
C LEU A 21 11.56 12.79 -16.61
N ASN A 22 12.09 12.71 -17.82
CA ASN A 22 11.51 13.38 -18.97
C ASN A 22 10.33 12.55 -19.52
N HIS A 23 9.19 13.23 -19.63
CA HIS A 23 7.92 12.73 -20.11
C HIS A 23 8.04 12.26 -21.58
N GLY A 24 8.10 10.94 -21.78
CA GLY A 24 8.27 10.26 -23.05
C GLY A 24 8.12 8.75 -22.84
N ASN A 25 6.89 8.33 -22.58
CA ASN A 25 6.50 7.22 -21.70
C ASN A 25 6.79 5.77 -22.20
N ASN A 26 7.64 5.58 -23.22
CA ASN A 26 7.94 4.24 -23.77
C ASN A 26 9.39 3.76 -23.51
N LYS A 27 10.33 4.68 -23.24
CA LYS A 27 11.75 4.29 -23.03
C LYS A 27 11.99 3.55 -21.71
N GLY A 28 11.19 3.81 -20.68
CA GLY A 28 11.30 3.15 -19.38
C GLY A 28 10.85 1.68 -19.44
N LEU A 29 9.65 1.46 -19.97
CA LEU A 29 9.07 0.13 -20.12
C LEU A 29 9.95 -0.78 -21.01
N GLU A 30 10.46 -0.27 -22.12
CA GLU A 30 11.38 -1.02 -22.98
C GLU A 30 12.68 -1.40 -22.27
N LYS A 31 13.22 -0.54 -21.40
CA LYS A 31 14.39 -0.90 -20.58
C LYS A 31 14.07 -2.03 -19.61
N VAL A 32 12.90 -2.00 -18.96
CA VAL A 32 12.46 -3.08 -18.06
C VAL A 32 12.30 -4.37 -18.84
N LYS A 33 11.64 -4.33 -20.00
CA LYS A 33 11.45 -5.50 -20.88
C LYS A 33 12.78 -6.12 -21.30
N ASN A 34 13.74 -5.30 -21.73
CA ASN A 34 15.08 -5.76 -22.07
C ASN A 34 15.82 -6.39 -20.87
N LEU A 35 15.69 -5.79 -19.68
CA LEU A 35 16.30 -6.33 -18.46
C LEU A 35 15.70 -7.68 -18.06
N VAL A 36 14.36 -7.80 -18.08
CA VAL A 36 13.62 -9.03 -17.79
C VAL A 36 14.00 -10.13 -18.78
N THR A 37 14.06 -9.80 -20.07
CA THR A 37 14.42 -10.76 -21.13
C THR A 37 15.85 -11.26 -20.97
N LYS A 38 16.77 -10.37 -20.59
CA LYS A 38 18.19 -10.71 -20.38
C LYS A 38 18.41 -11.55 -19.12
N THR A 39 17.72 -11.22 -18.04
CA THR A 39 17.94 -11.85 -16.72
C THR A 39 17.18 -13.17 -16.62
N GLY A 40 16.08 -13.30 -17.35
CA GLY A 40 15.08 -14.34 -17.13
C GLY A 40 14.28 -14.07 -15.86
N VAL A 41 13.00 -14.38 -15.89
CA VAL A 41 12.15 -14.44 -14.69
C VAL A 41 11.76 -15.90 -14.51
N PRO A 42 12.00 -16.51 -13.34
CA PRO A 42 11.53 -17.86 -13.05
C PRO A 42 10.02 -17.90 -13.29
N SER A 43 9.58 -18.68 -14.27
CA SER A 43 8.15 -18.90 -14.50
C SER A 43 7.64 -19.84 -13.40
N ILE A 44 7.14 -19.25 -12.31
CA ILE A 44 6.36 -20.00 -11.32
C ILE A 44 4.94 -20.07 -11.86
N THR A 45 4.52 -21.28 -12.23
CA THR A 45 3.22 -21.56 -12.86
C THR A 45 2.12 -21.88 -11.85
N THR A 46 2.42 -21.95 -10.54
CA THR A 46 1.43 -22.30 -9.51
C THR A 46 0.48 -21.15 -9.25
N SER A 47 -0.83 -21.42 -9.24
CA SER A 47 -1.85 -20.40 -9.00
C SER A 47 -1.77 -19.85 -7.56
N PRO A 48 -2.27 -18.61 -7.29
CA PRO A 48 -2.34 -18.09 -5.92
C PRO A 48 -3.03 -19.03 -4.93
N HIS A 49 -4.07 -19.75 -5.40
CA HIS A 49 -4.78 -20.74 -4.61
C HIS A 49 -3.89 -21.94 -4.21
N GLU A 50 -3.12 -22.47 -5.14
CA GLU A 50 -2.18 -23.58 -4.85
C GLU A 50 -1.04 -23.13 -3.94
N SER A 51 -0.51 -21.92 -4.13
CA SER A 51 0.52 -21.35 -3.24
C SER A 51 -0.01 -21.24 -1.80
N LEU A 52 -1.28 -20.83 -1.64
CA LEU A 52 -1.96 -20.76 -0.34
C LEU A 52 -2.13 -22.15 0.28
N GLN A 53 -2.62 -23.14 -0.47
CA GLN A 53 -2.76 -24.53 0.02
C GLN A 53 -1.43 -25.16 0.43
N ARG A 54 -0.32 -24.79 -0.24
CA ARG A 54 1.02 -25.32 0.04
C ARG A 54 1.78 -24.54 1.12
N GLY A 55 1.23 -23.42 1.61
CA GLY A 55 1.88 -22.58 2.63
C GLY A 55 3.05 -21.74 2.11
N ASN A 56 3.15 -21.53 0.79
CA ASN A 56 4.23 -20.76 0.16
C ASN A 56 3.71 -19.44 -0.46
N TRP A 57 2.58 -18.93 0.04
CA TRP A 57 1.91 -17.75 -0.48
C TRP A 57 2.63 -16.46 -0.12
N VAL A 58 2.82 -15.58 -1.09
CA VAL A 58 3.49 -14.29 -0.93
C VAL A 58 2.50 -13.16 -1.19
N LYS A 59 2.33 -12.29 -0.19
CA LYS A 59 1.51 -11.07 -0.23
C LYS A 59 2.40 -9.84 -0.28
N LEU A 60 2.18 -8.97 -1.26
CA LEU A 60 2.65 -7.58 -1.20
C LEU A 60 1.62 -6.75 -0.45
N ILE A 61 2.04 -6.08 0.62
CA ILE A 61 1.20 -5.16 1.39
C ILE A 61 1.56 -3.74 0.97
N CYS A 62 0.75 -3.10 0.12
CA CYS A 62 0.91 -1.69 -0.21
C CYS A 62 0.39 -0.78 0.92
N GLY A 63 -0.48 -1.30 1.79
CA GLY A 63 -0.98 -0.63 3.00
C GLY A 63 -2.41 -0.09 2.85
N ALA A 64 -3.21 -0.24 3.91
CA ALA A 64 -4.63 0.15 3.94
C ALA A 64 -4.87 1.68 3.88
N SER A 65 -3.86 2.46 4.27
CA SER A 65 -3.84 3.94 4.19
C SER A 65 -2.94 4.52 3.11
N PHE A 66 -2.16 3.71 2.38
CA PHE A 66 -1.31 4.23 1.30
C PHE A 66 -2.11 4.28 0.00
N GLU A 67 -2.21 5.46 -0.59
CA GLU A 67 -3.10 5.77 -1.73
C GLU A 67 -2.35 6.51 -2.86
N ASP A 68 -1.01 6.57 -2.84
CA ASP A 68 -0.23 7.10 -3.97
C ASP A 68 -0.29 6.12 -5.15
N VAL A 69 -1.22 6.39 -6.06
CA VAL A 69 -1.50 5.55 -7.23
C VAL A 69 -0.29 5.34 -8.13
N VAL A 70 0.66 6.28 -8.19
CA VAL A 70 1.85 6.15 -9.05
C VAL A 70 2.81 5.12 -8.48
N ASP A 71 3.08 5.21 -7.18
CA ASP A 71 3.94 4.25 -6.48
C ASP A 71 3.29 2.87 -6.42
N ILE A 72 1.99 2.79 -6.13
CA ILE A 72 1.23 1.54 -6.07
C ILE A 72 1.24 0.83 -7.42
N ARG A 73 1.00 1.54 -8.52
CA ARG A 73 1.06 0.98 -9.88
C ARG A 73 2.44 0.41 -10.20
N ASN A 74 3.51 1.13 -9.84
CA ASN A 74 4.88 0.68 -10.08
C ASN A 74 5.28 -0.51 -9.20
N LEU A 75 4.90 -0.51 -7.92
CA LEU A 75 5.09 -1.65 -7.01
C LEU A 75 4.35 -2.88 -7.53
N SER A 76 3.10 -2.71 -7.97
CA SER A 76 2.28 -3.79 -8.51
C SER A 76 2.91 -4.42 -9.75
N LEU A 77 3.47 -3.61 -10.65
CA LEU A 77 4.23 -4.10 -11.80
C LEU A 77 5.45 -4.93 -11.35
N VAL A 78 6.29 -4.38 -10.48
CA VAL A 78 7.55 -5.04 -10.06
C VAL A 78 7.27 -6.36 -9.34
N TYR A 79 6.30 -6.38 -8.42
CA TYR A 79 5.99 -7.58 -7.64
C TYR A 79 5.19 -8.61 -8.44
N THR A 80 4.40 -8.19 -9.44
CA THR A 80 3.82 -9.13 -10.41
C THR A 80 4.90 -9.83 -11.21
N LEU A 81 5.91 -9.09 -11.70
CA LEU A 81 7.07 -9.69 -12.36
C LEU A 81 7.87 -10.61 -11.43
N ALA A 82 7.88 -10.34 -10.13
CA ALA A 82 8.51 -11.20 -9.12
C ALA A 82 7.71 -12.47 -8.79
N GLY A 83 6.46 -12.58 -9.26
CA GLY A 83 5.58 -13.71 -8.98
C GLY A 83 4.91 -13.64 -7.61
N VAL A 84 4.53 -12.46 -7.13
CA VAL A 84 3.69 -12.30 -5.92
C VAL A 84 2.35 -13.01 -6.10
N ASP A 85 1.79 -13.65 -5.07
CA ASP A 85 0.47 -14.33 -5.16
C ASP A 85 -0.69 -13.36 -4.99
N CYS A 86 -0.49 -12.29 -4.22
CA CYS A 86 -1.52 -11.31 -3.94
C CYS A 86 -0.93 -9.91 -3.71
N ILE A 87 -1.60 -8.90 -4.22
CA ILE A 87 -1.30 -7.49 -3.96
C ILE A 87 -2.46 -6.92 -3.16
N ASP A 88 -2.15 -6.46 -1.95
CA ASP A 88 -3.08 -5.87 -1.02
C ASP A 88 -2.92 -4.35 -0.96
N CYS A 89 -4.04 -3.65 -1.01
CA CYS A 89 -4.09 -2.20 -1.11
C CYS A 89 -5.28 -1.59 -0.37
N ALA A 90 -5.28 -0.26 -0.29
CA ALA A 90 -6.42 0.50 0.21
C ALA A 90 -7.70 0.19 -0.58
N ALA A 91 -8.82 0.05 0.14
CA ALA A 91 -10.16 -0.05 -0.43
C ALA A 91 -10.62 1.29 -1.03
N ASP A 92 -9.99 1.67 -2.14
CA ASP A 92 -10.29 2.87 -2.93
C ASP A 92 -10.28 2.51 -4.42
N ALA A 93 -11.23 3.07 -5.18
CA ALA A 93 -11.43 2.75 -6.58
C ALA A 93 -10.23 3.13 -7.47
N SER A 94 -9.55 4.22 -7.18
CA SER A 94 -8.37 4.68 -7.95
C SER A 94 -7.16 3.81 -7.64
N VAL A 95 -7.00 3.40 -6.38
CA VAL A 95 -5.92 2.51 -5.94
C VAL A 95 -6.08 1.11 -6.54
N VAL A 96 -7.28 0.53 -6.52
CA VAL A 96 -7.55 -0.76 -7.17
C VAL A 96 -7.25 -0.69 -8.67
N SER A 97 -7.65 0.39 -9.34
CA SER A 97 -7.36 0.58 -10.76
C SER A 97 -5.86 0.66 -11.04
N ALA A 98 -5.10 1.34 -10.18
CA ALA A 98 -3.64 1.46 -10.27
C ALA A 98 -2.92 0.11 -10.07
N VAL A 99 -3.38 -0.71 -9.11
CA VAL A 99 -2.88 -2.08 -8.92
C VAL A 99 -3.09 -2.90 -10.19
N ASN A 100 -4.32 -2.90 -10.71
CA ASN A 100 -4.68 -3.62 -11.93
C ASN A 100 -3.86 -3.17 -13.15
N GLU A 101 -3.66 -1.87 -13.33
CA GLU A 101 -2.81 -1.34 -14.41
C GLU A 101 -1.36 -1.85 -14.29
N GLY A 102 -0.81 -1.89 -13.08
CA GLY A 102 0.53 -2.42 -12.83
C GLY A 102 0.66 -3.91 -13.16
N ILE A 103 -0.36 -4.70 -12.79
CA ILE A 103 -0.45 -6.13 -13.11
C ILE A 103 -0.48 -6.35 -14.63
N GLU A 104 -1.37 -5.67 -15.34
CA GLU A 104 -1.51 -5.81 -16.80
C GLU A 104 -0.24 -5.37 -17.53
N ALA A 105 0.41 -4.31 -17.05
CA ALA A 105 1.71 -3.87 -17.59
C ALA A 105 2.81 -4.94 -17.41
N ALA A 106 2.83 -5.66 -16.29
CA ALA A 106 3.77 -6.75 -16.06
C ALA A 106 3.50 -7.96 -16.98
N ILE A 107 2.24 -8.36 -17.13
CA ILE A 107 1.82 -9.45 -18.02
C ILE A 107 2.14 -9.11 -19.49
N GLY A 108 1.99 -7.85 -19.89
CA GLY A 108 2.38 -7.37 -21.21
C GLY A 108 3.90 -7.41 -21.49
N ILE A 109 4.75 -7.48 -20.46
CA ILE A 109 6.22 -7.61 -20.61
C ILE A 109 6.60 -9.08 -20.81
N VAL A 110 6.08 -9.96 -19.96
CA VAL A 110 6.34 -11.40 -19.96
C VAL A 110 5.08 -12.13 -19.48
N PRO A 111 4.70 -13.28 -20.07
CA PRO A 111 3.60 -14.09 -19.59
C PRO A 111 3.87 -14.66 -18.18
N VAL A 112 3.57 -13.85 -17.16
CA VAL A 112 3.56 -14.25 -15.75
C VAL A 112 2.12 -14.47 -15.31
N ARG A 113 1.94 -15.26 -14.26
CA ARG A 113 0.61 -15.43 -13.69
C ARG A 113 0.10 -14.14 -13.06
N ARG A 114 -1.22 -13.97 -13.08
CA ARG A 114 -1.89 -12.84 -12.43
C ARG A 114 -1.97 -13.07 -10.91
N PRO A 115 -1.53 -12.13 -10.06
CA PRO A 115 -1.79 -12.17 -8.61
C PRO A 115 -3.26 -11.85 -8.33
N TRP A 116 -3.74 -12.21 -7.15
CA TRP A 116 -5.03 -11.72 -6.65
C TRP A 116 -4.93 -10.27 -6.18
N VAL A 117 -5.96 -9.48 -6.45
CA VAL A 117 -6.10 -8.12 -5.88
C VAL A 117 -6.90 -8.22 -4.59
N MET A 118 -6.31 -7.78 -3.48
CA MET A 118 -6.93 -7.74 -2.17
C MET A 118 -7.13 -6.29 -1.73
N ILE A 119 -8.30 -5.98 -1.17
CA ILE A 119 -8.52 -4.69 -0.51
C ILE A 119 -8.61 -4.88 1.01
N SER A 120 -8.04 -3.93 1.74
CA SER A 120 -8.06 -3.91 3.20
C SER A 120 -9.17 -2.99 3.74
N VAL A 121 -9.96 -3.50 4.69
CA VAL A 121 -11.00 -2.78 5.41
C VAL A 121 -10.92 -3.05 6.91
N ASN A 122 -11.57 -2.22 7.72
CA ASN A 122 -11.64 -2.33 9.17
C ASN A 122 -13.08 -2.27 9.64
N ASP A 123 -13.40 -3.00 10.71
CA ASP A 123 -14.71 -2.96 11.37
C ASP A 123 -14.80 -1.88 12.47
N ASP A 124 -13.68 -1.28 12.84
CA ASP A 124 -13.54 -0.38 13.99
C ASP A 124 -12.22 0.44 13.90
N GLU A 125 -11.92 1.27 14.90
CA GLU A 125 -10.64 1.99 14.95
C GLU A 125 -9.43 1.05 14.86
N ASP A 126 -8.53 1.34 13.93
CA ASP A 126 -7.35 0.51 13.65
C ASP A 126 -6.14 1.40 13.30
N LEU A 127 -4.96 1.04 13.81
CA LEU A 127 -3.72 1.80 13.61
C LEU A 127 -3.19 1.81 12.16
N HIS A 128 -3.65 0.88 11.33
CA HIS A 128 -3.38 0.80 9.89
C HIS A 128 -4.33 1.68 9.07
N PHE A 129 -5.42 2.18 9.68
CA PHE A 129 -6.43 3.06 9.09
C PHE A 129 -6.36 4.44 9.74
N ARG A 130 -5.17 5.03 9.65
CA ARG A 130 -4.90 6.35 10.22
C ARG A 130 -3.91 7.13 9.38
N LYS A 131 -4.00 8.44 9.44
CA LYS A 131 -3.06 9.36 8.79
C LYS A 131 -2.61 10.44 9.78
N ALA A 132 -1.48 11.07 9.46
CA ALA A 132 -1.05 12.26 10.18
C ALA A 132 -1.84 13.47 9.69
N GLU A 133 -2.16 14.39 10.58
CA GLU A 133 -2.86 15.62 10.27
C GLU A 133 -2.33 16.78 11.12
N PHE A 134 -2.17 17.96 10.52
CA PHE A 134 -1.89 19.22 11.22
C PHE A 134 -2.28 20.40 10.33
N ASP A 135 -2.60 21.54 10.94
CA ASP A 135 -2.75 22.80 10.20
C ASP A 135 -1.35 23.37 9.89
N PRO A 136 -0.96 23.54 8.61
CA PRO A 136 0.32 24.14 8.26
C PRO A 136 0.50 25.56 8.83
N ASN A 137 -0.59 26.30 9.08
CA ASN A 137 -0.53 27.64 9.67
C ASN A 137 -0.15 27.63 11.16
N ASP A 138 -0.34 26.50 11.84
CA ASP A 138 0.07 26.30 13.23
C ASP A 138 1.55 25.91 13.36
N CYS A 139 2.24 25.67 12.24
CA CYS A 139 3.66 25.31 12.21
C CYS A 139 4.53 26.58 12.27
N PRO A 140 5.39 26.76 13.28
CA PRO A 140 6.25 27.94 13.38
C PRO A 140 7.18 28.07 12.16
N PRO A 141 7.37 29.28 11.60
CA PRO A 141 8.18 29.49 10.40
C PRO A 141 9.67 29.17 10.61
N ASP A 142 10.14 29.22 11.85
CA ASP A 142 11.49 28.88 12.31
C ASP A 142 11.64 27.41 12.72
N CYS A 143 10.60 26.58 12.57
CA CYS A 143 10.67 25.16 12.84
C CYS A 143 11.67 24.47 11.89
N SER A 144 12.56 23.64 12.44
CA SER A 144 13.53 22.86 11.66
C SER A 144 12.91 21.66 10.92
N ARG A 145 11.59 21.44 11.07
CA ARG A 145 10.77 20.42 10.39
C ARG A 145 11.35 19.00 10.45
N PRO A 146 11.66 18.47 11.65
CA PRO A 146 12.13 17.08 11.78
C PRO A 146 11.09 16.03 11.30
N CYS A 147 9.81 16.41 11.28
CA CYS A 147 8.72 15.58 10.76
C CYS A 147 8.84 15.29 9.25
N GLU A 148 9.35 16.24 8.44
CA GLU A 148 9.62 16.02 7.02
C GLU A 148 10.75 15.00 6.84
N ILE A 149 11.84 15.17 7.59
CA ILE A 149 13.05 14.35 7.50
C ILE A 149 12.78 12.89 7.89
N VAL A 150 11.97 12.68 8.93
CA VAL A 150 11.68 11.32 9.42
C VAL A 150 10.61 10.60 8.60
N CYS A 151 9.87 11.31 7.73
CA CYS A 151 8.75 10.74 6.98
C CYS A 151 9.27 9.84 5.83
N PRO A 152 9.13 8.51 5.92
CA PRO A 152 9.71 7.61 4.92
C PRO A 152 9.00 7.70 3.55
N ALA A 153 7.75 8.15 3.52
CA ALA A 153 6.97 8.34 2.31
C ALA A 153 7.07 9.75 1.72
N ASN A 154 7.87 10.64 2.32
CA ASN A 154 7.90 12.07 1.97
C ASN A 154 6.49 12.68 1.91
N ALA A 155 5.63 12.25 2.83
CA ALA A 155 4.22 12.64 2.89
C ALA A 155 4.00 13.97 3.63
N ILE A 156 5.07 14.65 4.05
CA ILE A 156 5.00 15.98 4.66
C ILE A 156 5.86 16.90 3.82
N SER A 157 5.25 17.98 3.32
CA SER A 157 5.92 18.98 2.50
C SER A 157 5.42 20.34 2.90
N LEU A 158 6.27 21.14 3.55
CA LEU A 158 5.99 22.53 3.85
C LEU A 158 6.92 23.43 3.03
N GLU A 159 6.41 24.55 2.56
CA GLU A 159 7.18 25.59 1.89
C GLU A 159 7.16 26.86 2.75
N ASN A 160 8.34 27.40 3.06
CA ASN A 160 8.44 28.69 3.75
C ASN A 160 8.33 29.79 2.70
N THR A 161 7.20 30.49 2.66
CA THR A 161 7.08 31.78 1.98
C THR A 161 7.08 32.91 3.01
N SER A 162 7.47 34.13 2.62
CA SER A 162 7.87 35.27 3.46
C SER A 162 6.93 35.68 4.60
N SER A 163 5.74 35.09 4.69
CA SER A 163 4.75 35.32 5.75
C SER A 163 3.73 34.19 5.93
N LEU A 164 3.84 33.07 5.19
CA LEU A 164 2.91 31.94 5.22
C LEU A 164 3.64 30.61 5.01
N VAL A 165 3.31 29.62 5.83
CA VAL A 165 3.68 28.23 5.59
C VAL A 165 2.62 27.61 4.69
N LYS A 166 3.02 27.17 3.49
CA LYS A 166 2.13 26.44 2.57
C LYS A 166 2.47 24.96 2.59
N GLY A 167 1.51 24.10 2.26
CA GLY A 167 1.69 22.66 2.18
C GLY A 167 1.02 21.93 3.34
N GLY A 168 1.63 20.86 3.85
CA GLY A 168 1.05 20.02 4.89
C GLY A 168 1.35 18.55 4.66
N VAL A 169 0.41 17.70 5.09
CA VAL A 169 0.46 16.26 4.79
C VAL A 169 -0.11 16.01 3.40
N VAL A 170 0.64 15.34 2.54
CA VAL A 170 0.13 14.73 1.30
C VAL A 170 -0.58 13.45 1.70
N THR A 171 -1.90 13.53 1.86
CA THR A 171 -2.75 12.50 2.44
C THR A 171 -2.56 11.16 1.76
N GLU A 172 -2.43 11.12 0.44
CA GLU A 172 -2.33 9.91 -0.37
C GLU A 172 -1.03 9.15 -0.07
N ARG A 173 0.05 9.86 0.29
CA ARG A 173 1.34 9.24 0.64
C ARG A 173 1.44 8.83 2.10
N CYS A 174 0.62 9.41 2.96
CA CYS A 174 0.67 9.13 4.39
C CYS A 174 0.02 7.78 4.71
N TYR A 175 0.83 6.79 5.08
CA TYR A 175 0.36 5.46 5.47
C TYR A 175 0.26 5.27 7.00
N GLY A 176 0.25 6.36 7.78
CA GLY A 176 -0.05 6.26 9.22
C GLY A 176 1.06 5.70 10.12
N CYS A 177 2.32 5.69 9.66
CA CYS A 177 3.44 5.10 10.44
C CYS A 177 3.73 5.78 11.80
N GLY A 178 3.24 6.99 12.01
CA GLY A 178 3.38 7.74 13.26
C GLY A 178 4.78 8.23 13.62
N ARG A 179 5.79 8.05 12.76
CA ARG A 179 7.17 8.49 13.01
C ARG A 179 7.30 10.00 13.22
N CYS A 180 6.38 10.77 12.65
CA CYS A 180 6.34 12.23 12.74
C CYS A 180 5.85 12.75 14.10
N PHE A 181 5.04 11.98 14.84
CA PHE A 181 4.46 12.42 16.12
C PHE A 181 5.53 12.73 17.18
N PRO A 182 6.43 11.78 17.54
CA PRO A 182 7.36 12.01 18.65
C PRO A 182 8.47 13.02 18.33
N VAL A 183 8.67 13.39 17.06
CA VAL A 183 9.73 14.30 16.65
C VAL A 183 9.26 15.75 16.51
N CYS A 184 7.94 16.00 16.53
CA CYS A 184 7.43 17.37 16.42
C CYS A 184 7.71 18.14 17.72
N PRO A 185 8.55 19.19 17.72
CA PRO A 185 8.92 19.89 18.95
C PRO A 185 7.78 20.72 19.55
N TYR A 186 6.71 20.92 18.79
CA TYR A 186 5.53 21.72 19.18
C TYR A 186 4.27 20.88 19.38
N ASP A 187 4.37 19.54 19.25
CA ASP A 187 3.24 18.60 19.43
C ASP A 187 1.98 18.97 18.61
N ARG A 188 2.19 19.40 17.36
CA ARG A 188 1.11 19.88 16.46
C ARG A 188 0.51 18.79 15.56
N ILE A 189 1.18 17.63 15.46
CA ILE A 189 0.78 16.57 14.54
C ILE A 189 -0.13 15.58 15.26
N ARG A 190 -1.36 15.43 14.77
CA ARG A 190 -2.37 14.54 15.33
C ARG A 190 -2.54 13.30 14.45
N THR A 191 -3.17 12.29 15.03
CA THR A 191 -3.66 11.12 14.31
C THR A 191 -5.10 11.36 13.89
N ASN A 192 -5.41 11.10 12.62
CA ASN A 192 -6.77 11.04 12.10
C ASN A 192 -7.07 9.59 11.69
N THR A 193 -7.93 8.92 12.44
CA THR A 193 -8.38 7.54 12.19
C THR A 193 -9.66 7.54 11.36
N TYR A 194 -9.88 6.48 10.60
CA TYR A 194 -11.11 6.33 9.82
C TYR A 194 -11.51 4.86 9.70
N VAL A 195 -12.77 4.63 9.37
CA VAL A 195 -13.34 3.31 9.08
C VAL A 195 -13.77 3.30 7.62
N ARG A 196 -13.46 2.22 6.89
CA ARG A 196 -13.92 2.07 5.50
C ARG A 196 -15.44 1.88 5.48
N ASP A 197 -16.12 2.62 4.60
CA ASP A 197 -17.56 2.50 4.45
C ASP A 197 -17.94 1.14 3.83
N ALA A 198 -18.83 0.42 4.50
CA ALA A 198 -19.23 -0.93 4.08
C ALA A 198 -19.96 -0.92 2.71
N THR A 199 -20.76 0.11 2.43
CA THR A 199 -21.51 0.21 1.17
C THR A 199 -20.56 0.48 0.00
N ALA A 200 -19.65 1.44 0.15
CA ALA A 200 -18.63 1.74 -0.85
C ALA A 200 -17.72 0.53 -1.08
N THR A 201 -17.37 -0.21 -0.02
CA THR A 201 -16.62 -1.47 -0.12
C THR A 201 -17.41 -2.52 -0.90
N ALA A 202 -18.70 -2.71 -0.61
CA ALA A 202 -19.55 -3.68 -1.31
C ALA A 202 -19.65 -3.36 -2.82
N GLU A 203 -19.76 -2.09 -3.19
CA GLU A 203 -19.75 -1.66 -4.60
C GLU A 203 -18.39 -1.89 -5.27
N LEU A 204 -17.29 -1.67 -4.55
CA LEU A 204 -15.94 -1.97 -5.03
C LEU A 204 -15.73 -3.48 -5.25
N LEU A 205 -16.25 -4.33 -4.36
CA LEU A 205 -16.17 -5.80 -4.47
C LEU A 205 -16.99 -6.40 -5.62
N LYS A 206 -18.05 -5.72 -6.05
CA LYS A 206 -18.85 -6.16 -7.21
C LYS A 206 -18.17 -5.90 -8.55
N ARG A 207 -17.06 -5.14 -8.57
CA ARG A 207 -16.22 -4.99 -9.76
C ARG A 207 -15.52 -6.30 -10.08
N ASP A 208 -15.17 -6.50 -11.34
CA ASP A 208 -14.48 -7.70 -11.83
C ASP A 208 -12.94 -7.65 -11.64
N ASP A 209 -12.45 -6.71 -10.82
CA ASP A 209 -11.03 -6.40 -10.64
C ASP A 209 -10.55 -6.41 -9.18
N VAL A 210 -11.36 -6.97 -8.27
CA VAL A 210 -11.02 -7.31 -6.88
C VAL A 210 -11.28 -8.79 -6.64
N ASP A 211 -10.31 -9.52 -6.09
CA ASP A 211 -10.40 -10.97 -5.86
C ASP A 211 -10.58 -11.34 -4.38
N ALA A 212 -10.15 -10.48 -3.47
CA ALA A 212 -10.06 -10.79 -2.04
C ALA A 212 -10.30 -9.58 -1.15
N VAL A 213 -10.66 -9.82 0.10
CA VAL A 213 -10.74 -8.79 1.15
C VAL A 213 -9.93 -9.22 2.37
N GLU A 214 -9.25 -8.28 2.99
CA GLU A 214 -8.70 -8.40 4.34
C GLU A 214 -9.53 -7.53 5.28
N ILE A 215 -10.12 -8.15 6.30
CA ILE A 215 -10.89 -7.48 7.33
C ILE A 215 -10.05 -7.40 8.59
N HIS A 216 -9.71 -6.19 8.98
CA HIS A 216 -9.13 -5.88 10.26
C HIS A 216 -10.22 -5.82 11.32
N THR A 217 -9.99 -6.54 12.41
CA THR A 217 -10.90 -6.57 13.56
C THR A 217 -10.12 -6.61 14.87
N SER A 218 -10.68 -5.99 15.91
CA SER A 218 -10.13 -6.08 17.26
C SER A 218 -10.46 -7.41 17.96
N GLY A 219 -11.35 -8.23 17.38
CA GLY A 219 -11.80 -9.51 17.94
C GLY A 219 -12.61 -9.41 19.24
N ARG A 220 -12.61 -8.24 19.91
CA ARG A 220 -13.27 -7.98 21.18
C ARG A 220 -14.76 -7.66 21.03
N ARG A 221 -15.17 -7.17 19.85
CA ARG A 221 -16.52 -6.68 19.56
C ARG A 221 -17.07 -7.33 18.29
N THR A 222 -17.62 -8.54 18.43
CA THR A 222 -18.20 -9.28 17.28
C THR A 222 -19.32 -8.52 16.57
N ALA A 223 -20.04 -7.65 17.29
CA ALA A 223 -21.11 -6.83 16.71
C ALA A 223 -20.65 -5.90 15.57
N MET A 224 -19.43 -5.34 15.66
CA MET A 224 -18.89 -4.46 14.61
C MET A 224 -18.49 -5.25 13.37
N PHE A 225 -17.85 -6.41 13.57
CA PHE A 225 -17.56 -7.35 12.50
C PHE A 225 -18.86 -7.81 11.82
N GLU A 226 -19.90 -8.15 12.58
CA GLU A 226 -21.21 -8.55 12.07
C GLU A 226 -21.87 -7.41 11.26
N GLU A 227 -21.79 -6.17 11.73
CA GLU A 227 -22.31 -5.00 11.01
C GLU A 227 -21.59 -4.80 9.66
N LEU A 228 -20.26 -4.83 9.66
CA LEU A 228 -19.46 -4.77 8.43
C LEU A 228 -19.81 -5.93 7.49
N TRP A 229 -19.80 -7.16 8.00
CA TRP A 229 -20.08 -8.37 7.22
C TRP A 229 -21.48 -8.34 6.58
N ASN A 230 -22.50 -7.93 7.33
CA ASN A 230 -23.84 -7.75 6.82
C ASN A 230 -23.91 -6.60 5.80
N GLY A 231 -23.16 -5.53 6.00
CA GLY A 231 -23.04 -4.41 5.07
C GLY A 231 -22.41 -4.78 3.73
N LEU A 232 -21.45 -5.72 3.73
CA LEU A 232 -20.92 -6.29 2.49
C LEU A 232 -21.99 -7.09 1.74
N GLY A 233 -22.88 -7.78 2.47
CA GLY A 233 -24.03 -8.49 1.89
C GLY A 233 -23.63 -9.46 0.78
N ASP A 234 -24.38 -9.47 -0.32
CA ASP A 234 -24.14 -10.38 -1.44
C ASP A 234 -22.82 -10.11 -2.20
N SER A 235 -22.14 -8.98 -1.96
CA SER A 235 -20.84 -8.70 -2.60
C SER A 235 -19.77 -9.72 -2.22
N VAL A 236 -19.91 -10.40 -1.08
CA VAL A 236 -18.97 -11.45 -0.65
C VAL A 236 -18.93 -12.64 -1.61
N SER A 237 -19.97 -12.86 -2.43
CA SER A 237 -19.98 -13.97 -3.41
C SER A 237 -18.99 -13.75 -4.57
N TYR A 238 -18.48 -12.53 -4.74
CA TYR A 238 -17.47 -12.20 -5.75
C TYR A 238 -16.04 -12.50 -5.28
N LEU A 239 -15.86 -12.73 -3.98
CA LEU A 239 -14.55 -12.96 -3.37
C LEU A 239 -14.09 -14.41 -3.55
N ARG A 240 -12.79 -14.56 -3.84
CA ARG A 240 -12.07 -15.83 -3.80
C ARG A 240 -11.49 -16.14 -2.42
N LEU A 241 -11.20 -15.10 -1.64
CA LEU A 241 -10.56 -15.19 -0.33
C LEU A 241 -11.05 -14.07 0.60
N VAL A 242 -11.33 -14.44 1.85
CA VAL A 242 -11.50 -13.51 2.97
C VAL A 242 -10.38 -13.79 3.96
N ALA A 243 -9.57 -12.79 4.27
CA ALA A 243 -8.61 -12.81 5.35
C ALA A 243 -9.16 -12.01 6.53
N VAL A 244 -8.95 -12.49 7.76
CA VAL A 244 -9.34 -11.77 8.98
C VAL A 244 -8.08 -11.55 9.81
N SER A 245 -7.73 -10.28 10.00
CA SER A 245 -6.58 -9.85 10.78
C SER A 245 -7.05 -9.43 12.16
N ASN A 246 -6.72 -10.23 13.18
CA ASN A 246 -7.01 -9.88 14.56
C ASN A 246 -5.89 -8.99 15.11
N VAL A 247 -6.22 -7.75 15.44
CA VAL A 247 -5.26 -6.75 15.89
C VAL A 247 -5.24 -6.76 17.41
N ASP A 248 -4.41 -7.63 17.98
CA ASP A 248 -4.21 -7.66 19.43
C ASP A 248 -3.51 -6.35 19.86
N HIS A 249 -4.20 -5.54 20.68
CA HIS A 249 -3.60 -4.44 21.45
C HIS A 249 -3.48 -4.87 22.90
#